data_AF-A0A955JA52-F1
#
_entry.id   AF-A0A955JA52-F1
#
_cell.length_a   1.000
_cell.length_b   1.000
_cell.length_c   1.000
_cell.angle_alpha   90.00
_cell.angle_beta   90.00
_cell.angle_gamma   90.00
#
_symmetry.space_group_name_H-M   'P 1'
#
loop_
_entity.id
_entity.type
_entity.pdbx_description
1 polymer ?
#
loop_
_entity_poly.entity_id
_entity_poly.type
_entity_poly.pdbx_seq_one_letter_code
_entity_poly.pdbx_strand_id
1 'polypeptide(L)'
;MREGKDWPDAWKPKDRTYEVTLRDEWFEKPVHVLRARTQVVFSNHSPEHCNLHGYLQPDPRALTRRDTVFNFGLGANVVRRIVEQAYLKLPAMYYVTDDIDSAKATWLHAVDSPYVAGPTTLDGRFEITALPPGTYTVEAWHQAFALDMPDEEADRPWYVHRPPIVLTREITVEPGKDIDIDFTFPVD
;
A
#
# COMPACT_ATOMS: atom_id res chain seq x y z
N MET A 1 16.18 14.89 -24.71
CA MET A 1 15.74 15.05 -23.29
C MET A 1 14.90 13.84 -22.94
N ARG A 2 15.02 13.26 -21.75
CA ARG A 2 13.97 12.35 -21.26
C ARG A 2 12.79 13.25 -20.91
N GLU A 3 11.70 13.19 -21.67
CA GLU A 3 10.46 13.84 -21.25
C GLU A 3 9.94 13.11 -20.01
N GLY A 4 9.79 13.85 -18.91
CA GLY A 4 9.23 13.35 -17.66
C GLY A 4 10.07 13.68 -16.42
N LYS A 5 9.43 13.61 -15.25
CA LYS A 5 10.09 13.85 -13.96
C LYS A 5 10.89 12.63 -13.54
N ASP A 6 12.05 12.87 -12.93
CA ASP A 6 12.81 11.82 -12.26
C ASP A 6 12.14 11.46 -10.93
N TRP A 7 12.57 10.37 -10.32
CA TRP A 7 12.13 9.96 -8.99
C TRP A 7 12.47 11.05 -7.95
N PRO A 8 11.65 11.20 -6.90
CA PRO A 8 12.05 11.99 -5.73
C PRO A 8 13.34 11.45 -5.13
N ASP A 9 14.21 12.33 -4.61
CA ASP A 9 15.51 11.90 -4.05
C ASP A 9 15.35 10.97 -2.84
N ALA A 10 14.30 11.19 -2.03
CA ALA A 10 13.91 10.28 -0.95
C ALA A 10 13.62 8.84 -1.44
N TRP A 11 13.34 8.66 -2.73
CA TRP A 11 13.02 7.38 -3.37
C TRP A 11 14.17 6.84 -4.23
N LYS A 12 15.37 7.43 -4.11
CA LYS A 12 16.61 6.95 -4.72
C LYS A 12 17.64 6.41 -3.70
N PRO A 13 17.27 5.84 -2.53
CA PRO A 13 18.30 5.36 -1.60
C PRO A 13 19.14 4.28 -2.27
N LYS A 14 20.46 4.34 -2.05
CA LYS A 14 21.45 3.41 -2.64
C LYS A 14 21.10 1.96 -2.32
N ASP A 15 20.59 1.71 -1.12
CA ASP A 15 20.34 0.38 -0.59
C ASP A 15 18.95 -0.17 -0.96
N ARG A 16 18.10 0.62 -1.67
CA ARG A 16 16.76 0.21 -2.10
C ARG A 16 15.94 -0.41 -0.96
N THR A 17 15.93 0.23 0.20
CA THR A 17 15.13 -0.16 1.36
C THR A 17 13.99 0.82 1.63
N TYR A 18 12.90 0.31 2.22
CA TYR A 18 11.80 1.11 2.73
C TYR A 18 11.34 0.52 4.08
N GLU A 19 11.19 1.36 5.10
CA GLU A 19 10.80 0.92 6.43
C GLU A 19 9.29 1.03 6.64
N VAL A 20 8.69 -0.05 7.15
CA VAL A 20 7.30 -0.14 7.58
C VAL A 20 7.30 -0.37 9.08
N THR A 21 6.74 0.59 9.81
CA THR A 21 6.76 0.64 11.27
C THR A 21 5.43 0.17 11.84
N LEU A 22 5.50 -0.75 12.79
CA LEU A 22 4.43 -1.09 13.72
C LEU A 22 4.73 -0.44 15.08
N ARG A 23 3.78 0.29 15.67
CA ARG A 23 3.88 0.95 16.97
C ARG A 23 2.53 0.88 17.67
N ASP A 24 2.56 0.62 18.98
CA ASP A 24 1.35 0.55 19.82
C ASP A 24 0.28 -0.35 19.20
N GLU A 25 0.69 -1.51 18.68
CA GLU A 25 -0.15 -2.50 18.00
C GLU A 25 -0.67 -2.12 16.60
N TRP A 26 -0.27 -0.98 16.02
CA TRP A 26 -0.75 -0.53 14.70
C TRP A 26 0.37 -0.24 13.72
N PHE A 27 0.11 -0.44 12.42
CA PHE A 27 0.99 0.12 11.39
C PHE A 27 0.84 1.64 11.39
N GLU A 28 1.96 2.37 11.41
CA GLU A 28 1.95 3.84 11.45
C GLU A 28 1.23 4.47 10.24
N LYS A 29 1.11 3.73 9.14
CA LYS A 29 0.34 4.15 7.96
C LYS A 29 -0.53 3.00 7.45
N PRO A 30 -1.77 3.30 7.02
CA PRO A 30 -2.63 2.30 6.38
C PRO A 30 -2.17 1.97 4.95
N VAL A 31 -1.52 2.92 4.28
CA VAL A 31 -1.01 2.77 2.91
C VAL A 31 0.39 3.39 2.82
N HIS A 32 1.32 2.63 2.28
CA HIS A 32 2.67 3.06 1.94
C HIS A 32 2.81 3.10 0.41
N VAL A 33 3.48 4.13 -0.11
CA VAL A 33 3.91 4.15 -1.51
C VAL A 33 5.43 4.11 -1.55
N LEU A 34 5.96 3.18 -2.34
CA LEU A 34 7.38 2.90 -2.46
C LEU A 34 7.70 2.42 -3.87
N ARG A 35 8.99 2.36 -4.22
CA ARG A 35 9.38 1.83 -5.53
C ARG A 35 9.29 0.31 -5.54
N ALA A 36 8.86 -0.27 -6.65
CA ALA A 36 9.07 -1.67 -6.94
C ALA A 36 10.58 -2.00 -6.90
N ARG A 37 10.89 -3.27 -6.65
CA ARG A 37 12.27 -3.78 -6.49
C ARG A 37 12.98 -3.18 -5.28
N THR A 38 12.21 -2.94 -4.22
CA THR A 38 12.65 -2.42 -2.93
C THR A 38 12.51 -3.50 -1.87
N GLN A 39 13.53 -3.62 -1.02
CA GLN A 39 13.49 -4.45 0.17
C GLN A 39 12.70 -3.72 1.26
N VAL A 40 11.65 -4.34 1.76
CA VAL A 40 10.91 -3.80 2.91
C VAL A 40 11.62 -4.23 4.18
N VAL A 41 11.79 -3.27 5.09
CA VAL A 41 12.27 -3.49 6.46
C VAL A 41 11.08 -3.27 7.37
N PHE A 42 10.81 -4.24 8.25
CA PHE A 42 9.76 -4.09 9.24
C PHE A 42 10.35 -3.81 10.62
N SER A 43 9.87 -2.77 11.27
CA SER A 43 10.21 -2.43 12.64
C SER A 43 8.98 -2.56 13.52
N ASN A 44 9.09 -3.40 14.56
CA ASN A 44 8.07 -3.54 15.58
C ASN A 44 8.53 -2.81 16.83
N HIS A 45 7.84 -1.74 17.20
CA HIS A 45 8.03 -0.97 18.42
C HIS A 45 6.93 -1.24 19.46
N SER A 46 6.11 -2.27 19.25
CA SER A 46 5.10 -2.73 20.19
C SER A 46 5.67 -3.80 21.12
N PRO A 47 5.12 -3.97 22.34
CA PRO A 47 5.55 -5.01 23.27
C PRO A 47 5.12 -6.44 22.85
N GLU A 48 4.26 -6.58 21.83
CA GLU A 48 3.78 -7.86 21.31
C GLU A 48 4.64 -8.40 20.17
N HIS A 49 4.59 -9.73 19.99
CA HIS A 49 5.13 -10.39 18.82
C HIS A 49 4.06 -10.46 17.72
N CYS A 50 4.47 -10.33 16.46
CA CYS A 50 3.60 -10.47 15.30
C CYS A 50 4.09 -11.59 14.38
N ASN A 51 3.21 -12.15 13.55
CA ASN A 51 3.60 -12.96 12.40
C ASN A 51 3.18 -12.25 11.11
N LEU A 52 4.10 -11.50 10.52
CA LEU A 52 3.81 -10.70 9.34
C LEU A 52 3.72 -11.58 8.11
N HIS A 53 2.58 -11.49 7.42
CA HIS A 53 2.28 -12.18 6.19
C HIS A 53 1.97 -11.15 5.10
N GLY A 54 2.78 -11.15 4.05
CA GLY A 54 2.62 -10.31 2.88
C GLY A 54 2.07 -11.09 1.70
N TYR A 55 1.09 -10.51 1.02
CA TYR A 55 0.43 -11.10 -0.15
C TYR A 55 0.46 -10.15 -1.34
N LEU A 56 0.60 -10.68 -2.56
CA LEU A 56 0.52 -9.92 -3.81
C LEU A 56 -0.95 -9.76 -4.21
N GLN A 57 -1.45 -8.52 -4.16
CA GLN A 57 -2.79 -8.07 -4.58
C GLN A 57 -3.91 -9.14 -4.52
N PRO A 58 -4.13 -9.82 -3.37
CA PRO A 58 -5.18 -10.81 -3.29
C PRO A 58 -6.54 -10.13 -3.06
N ASP A 59 -7.62 -10.84 -3.37
CA ASP A 59 -8.87 -10.64 -2.63
C ASP A 59 -8.60 -10.99 -1.15
N PRO A 60 -8.72 -10.04 -0.19
CA PRO A 60 -8.44 -10.31 1.22
C PRO A 60 -9.32 -11.41 1.84
N ARG A 61 -10.41 -11.81 1.17
CA ARG A 61 -11.27 -12.93 1.59
C ARG A 61 -10.85 -14.27 0.99
N ALA A 62 -9.98 -14.25 -0.01
CA ALA A 62 -9.49 -15.43 -0.71
C ALA A 62 -7.96 -15.56 -0.61
N LEU A 63 -7.36 -15.02 0.45
CA LEU A 63 -5.92 -15.15 0.72
C LEU A 63 -5.51 -16.62 0.68
N THR A 64 -4.69 -17.00 -0.29
CA THR A 64 -4.14 -18.36 -0.38
C THR A 64 -2.62 -18.36 -0.26
N ARG A 65 -2.05 -19.53 0.06
CA ARG A 65 -0.59 -19.73 0.04
C ARG A 65 0.06 -19.43 -1.32
N ARG A 66 -0.69 -19.39 -2.41
CA ARG A 66 -0.16 -19.07 -3.74
C ARG A 66 0.12 -17.57 -3.92
N ASP A 67 -0.53 -16.74 -3.10
CA ASP A 67 -0.42 -15.28 -3.16
C ASP A 67 0.62 -14.75 -2.16
N THR A 68 1.15 -15.63 -1.30
CA THR A 68 2.19 -15.31 -0.32
C THR A 68 3.47 -14.81 -0.99
N VAL A 69 3.88 -13.61 -0.61
CA VAL A 69 5.17 -13.01 -0.97
C VAL A 69 6.18 -13.25 0.14
N PHE A 70 5.76 -13.12 1.40
CA PHE A 70 6.56 -13.42 2.58
C PHE A 70 5.69 -13.81 3.77
N ASN A 71 6.24 -14.59 4.68
CA ASN A 71 5.63 -14.90 5.97
C ASN A 71 6.75 -15.09 7.01
N PHE A 72 6.74 -14.30 8.08
CA PHE A 72 7.72 -14.44 9.16
C PHE A 72 7.28 -13.82 10.50
N GLY A 73 7.77 -14.39 11.60
CA GLY A 73 7.62 -13.81 12.93
C GLY A 73 8.46 -12.54 13.13
N LEU A 74 7.88 -11.48 13.66
CA LEU A 74 8.55 -10.24 14.05
C LEU A 74 8.44 -10.08 15.57
N GLY A 75 9.59 -10.13 16.25
CA GLY A 75 9.61 -10.01 17.72
C GLY A 75 9.23 -8.62 18.22
N ALA A 76 8.81 -8.55 19.48
CA ALA A 76 8.58 -7.30 20.19
C ALA A 76 9.85 -6.43 20.22
N ASN A 77 9.71 -5.13 19.96
CA ASN A 77 10.82 -4.17 19.95
C ASN A 77 12.00 -4.55 19.03
N VAL A 78 11.73 -5.28 17.94
CA VAL A 78 12.74 -5.71 16.95
C VAL A 78 12.59 -4.94 15.64
N VAL A 79 13.73 -4.48 15.11
CA VAL A 79 13.86 -4.06 13.71
C VAL A 79 14.40 -5.24 12.90
N ARG A 80 13.57 -5.83 12.06
CA ARG A 80 13.97 -6.98 11.23
C ARG A 80 14.41 -6.51 9.85
N ARG A 81 15.74 -6.46 9.68
CA ARG A 81 16.43 -6.18 8.41
C ARG A 81 16.86 -7.45 7.69
N ILE A 82 15.98 -8.44 7.56
CA ILE A 82 16.34 -9.68 6.86
C ILE A 82 16.03 -9.53 5.37
N VAL A 83 17.12 -9.39 4.61
CA VAL A 83 17.25 -8.72 3.31
C VAL A 83 16.74 -9.51 2.10
N GLU A 84 15.95 -10.57 2.27
CA GLU A 84 15.48 -11.38 1.13
C GLU A 84 14.02 -11.82 1.20
N GLN A 85 13.43 -11.91 2.39
CA GLN A 85 12.07 -12.42 2.52
C GLN A 85 11.04 -11.41 2.03
N ALA A 86 11.15 -10.14 2.43
CA ALA A 86 10.19 -9.09 2.05
C ALA A 86 10.64 -8.22 0.87
N TYR A 87 11.07 -8.85 -0.23
CA TYR A 87 11.47 -8.12 -1.44
C TYR A 87 10.29 -7.95 -2.42
N LEU A 88 9.82 -6.72 -2.63
CA LEU A 88 8.68 -6.43 -3.50
C LEU A 88 9.11 -6.38 -4.96
N LYS A 89 9.20 -7.54 -5.61
CA LYS A 89 9.74 -7.67 -6.98
C LYS A 89 8.87 -6.98 -8.05
N LEU A 90 7.55 -7.07 -7.92
CA LEU A 90 6.59 -6.60 -8.93
C LEU A 90 6.06 -5.20 -8.58
N PRO A 91 5.80 -4.33 -9.58
CA PRO A 91 4.99 -3.14 -9.37
C PRO A 91 3.53 -3.58 -9.18
N ALA A 92 3.04 -3.48 -7.95
CA ALA A 92 1.73 -3.97 -7.56
C ALA A 92 1.34 -3.41 -6.19
N MET A 93 0.08 -3.68 -5.83
CA MET A 93 -0.39 -3.52 -4.46
C MET A 93 -0.10 -4.79 -3.65
N TYR A 94 0.41 -4.64 -2.43
CA TYR A 94 0.65 -5.75 -1.52
C TYR A 94 -0.13 -5.54 -0.23
N TYR A 95 -0.80 -6.59 0.24
CA TYR A 95 -1.47 -6.60 1.53
C TYR A 95 -0.56 -7.22 2.58
N VAL A 96 -0.37 -6.56 3.71
CA VAL A 96 0.40 -7.08 4.84
C VAL A 96 -0.50 -7.14 6.05
N THR A 97 -0.53 -8.29 6.71
CA THR A 97 -1.32 -8.52 7.92
C THR A 97 -0.53 -9.35 8.93
N ASP A 98 -0.96 -9.34 10.19
CA ASP A 98 -0.50 -10.26 11.20
C ASP A 98 -1.41 -11.50 11.24
N ASP A 99 -0.86 -12.69 11.03
CA ASP A 99 -1.62 -13.96 11.11
C ASP A 99 -2.15 -14.23 12.54
N ILE A 100 -1.63 -13.55 13.56
CA ILE A 100 -2.12 -13.64 14.96
C ILE A 100 -3.31 -12.71 15.19
N ASP A 101 -3.23 -11.48 14.68
CA ASP A 101 -4.27 -10.46 14.82
C ASP A 101 -4.44 -9.69 13.50
N SER A 102 -5.42 -10.13 12.70
CA SER A 102 -5.64 -9.60 11.36
C SER A 102 -6.11 -8.14 11.35
N ALA A 103 -6.49 -7.55 12.50
CA ALA A 103 -6.76 -6.12 12.60
C ALA A 103 -5.48 -5.28 12.35
N LYS A 104 -4.30 -5.88 12.58
CA LYS A 104 -3.01 -5.28 12.27
C LYS A 104 -2.71 -5.48 10.79
N ALA A 105 -3.09 -4.51 9.96
CA ALA A 105 -2.88 -4.58 8.53
C ALA A 105 -2.49 -3.26 7.88
N THR A 106 -1.77 -3.36 6.76
CA THR A 106 -1.38 -2.22 5.93
C THR A 106 -1.24 -2.63 4.47
N TRP A 107 -1.24 -1.64 3.59
CA TRP A 107 -1.05 -1.80 2.16
C TRP A 107 0.27 -1.18 1.69
N LEU A 108 0.98 -1.88 0.81
CA LEU A 108 2.20 -1.39 0.18
C LEU A 108 1.97 -1.26 -1.33
N HIS A 109 1.94 -0.03 -1.84
CA HIS A 109 1.90 0.25 -3.28
C HIS A 109 3.32 0.36 -3.83
N ALA A 110 3.80 -0.71 -4.43
CA ALA A 110 5.10 -0.73 -5.10
C ALA A 110 4.93 -0.22 -6.53
N VAL A 111 5.54 0.91 -6.88
CA VAL A 111 5.42 1.55 -8.20
C VAL A 111 6.71 1.46 -9.02
N ASP A 112 6.61 1.31 -10.33
CA ASP A 112 7.75 1.36 -11.26
C ASP A 112 7.90 2.70 -12.00
N SER A 113 7.03 3.66 -11.66
CA SER A 113 6.99 5.01 -12.21
C SER A 113 6.84 6.07 -11.11
N PRO A 114 7.42 7.29 -11.25
CA PRO A 114 7.26 8.38 -10.28
C PRO A 114 5.90 9.10 -10.39
N TYR A 115 5.05 8.68 -11.32
CA TYR A 115 3.71 9.25 -11.56
C TYR A 115 2.68 8.59 -10.64
N VAL A 116 2.81 8.87 -9.34
CA VAL A 116 1.88 8.42 -8.30
C VAL A 116 1.65 9.57 -7.32
N ALA A 117 0.41 9.73 -6.86
CA ALA A 117 0.09 10.59 -5.73
C ALA A 117 -0.10 9.71 -4.48
N GLY A 118 0.62 10.04 -3.40
CA GLY A 118 0.59 9.34 -2.10
C GLY A 118 -0.57 9.81 -1.21
N PRO A 119 -0.80 9.13 -0.06
CA PRO A 119 -2.13 8.96 0.52
C PRO A 119 -2.88 10.26 0.83
N THR A 120 -4.21 10.17 0.74
CA THR A 120 -5.18 11.28 0.72
C THR A 120 -4.93 12.33 1.79
N THR A 121 -4.91 13.59 1.37
CA THR A 121 -5.15 14.74 2.24
C THR A 121 -6.63 14.77 2.63
N LEU A 122 -6.97 15.44 3.74
CA LEU A 122 -8.35 15.54 4.27
C LEU A 122 -9.37 16.08 3.25
N ASP A 123 -8.91 16.77 2.21
CA ASP A 123 -9.73 17.38 1.16
C ASP A 123 -9.99 16.46 -0.04
N GLY A 124 -9.44 15.23 -0.06
CA GLY A 124 -9.68 14.27 -1.13
C GLY A 124 -9.00 14.61 -2.46
N ARG A 125 -8.10 15.60 -2.50
CA ARG A 125 -7.44 16.06 -3.73
C ARG A 125 -6.03 15.50 -3.87
N PHE A 126 -5.67 15.19 -5.11
CA PHE A 126 -4.35 14.67 -5.46
C PHE A 126 -3.83 15.38 -6.70
N GLU A 127 -2.53 15.56 -6.78
CA GLU A 127 -1.88 16.21 -7.92
C GLU A 127 -0.73 15.33 -8.41
N ILE A 128 -0.72 15.06 -9.71
CA ILE A 128 0.44 14.45 -10.38
C ILE A 128 0.97 15.46 -11.39
N THR A 129 2.08 16.09 -11.05
CA THR A 129 2.71 17.10 -11.90
C THR A 129 3.71 16.51 -12.88
N ALA A 130 4.01 17.30 -13.92
CA ALA A 130 5.02 17.02 -14.94
C ALA A 130 4.79 15.69 -15.69
N LEU A 131 3.53 15.35 -15.95
CA LEU A 131 3.19 14.33 -16.94
C LEU A 131 3.61 14.81 -18.33
N PRO A 132 4.33 13.99 -19.12
CA PRO A 132 4.52 14.25 -20.53
C PRO A 132 3.17 14.29 -21.26
N PRO A 133 3.10 14.93 -22.43
CA PRO A 133 1.92 14.83 -23.28
C PRO A 133 1.70 13.38 -23.73
N GLY A 134 0.44 12.92 -23.72
CA GLY A 134 0.11 11.56 -24.10
C GLY A 134 -1.22 11.06 -23.55
N THR A 135 -1.56 9.83 -23.91
CA THR A 135 -2.75 9.13 -23.40
C THR A 135 -2.34 8.24 -22.23
N TYR A 136 -3.08 8.35 -21.13
CA TYR A 136 -2.80 7.64 -19.88
C TYR A 136 -4.05 6.97 -19.35
N THR A 137 -3.89 5.81 -18.73
CA THR A 137 -4.89 5.25 -17.82
C THR A 137 -4.55 5.72 -16.41
N VAL A 138 -5.44 6.51 -15.81
CA VAL A 138 -5.34 6.88 -14.40
C VAL A 138 -6.12 5.88 -13.57
N GLU A 139 -5.46 5.34 -12.56
CA GLU A 139 -6.05 4.44 -11.57
C GLU A 139 -6.22 5.17 -10.24
N ALA A 140 -7.44 5.15 -9.70
CA ALA A 140 -7.71 5.53 -8.33
C ALA A 140 -7.99 4.26 -7.51
N TRP A 141 -7.25 4.11 -6.42
CA TRP A 141 -7.31 2.95 -5.54
C TRP A 141 -7.79 3.37 -4.15
N HIS A 142 -8.66 2.57 -3.54
CA HIS A 142 -9.12 2.77 -2.17
C HIS A 142 -9.18 1.44 -1.41
N GLN A 143 -8.65 1.45 -0.17
CA GLN A 143 -8.82 0.35 0.77
C GLN A 143 -10.29 0.22 1.16
N ALA A 144 -10.95 -0.85 0.74
CA ALA A 144 -12.31 -1.11 1.17
C ALA A 144 -12.31 -1.88 2.50
N PHE A 145 -13.17 -1.45 3.42
CA PHE A 145 -13.44 -2.14 4.67
C PHE A 145 -14.93 -2.39 4.77
N ALA A 146 -15.31 -3.54 5.32
CA ALA A 146 -16.64 -3.74 5.87
C ALA A 146 -16.53 -3.73 7.39
N LEU A 147 -17.48 -3.06 8.05
CA LEU A 147 -17.79 -3.35 9.45
C LEU A 147 -18.46 -4.71 9.47
N ASP A 148 -17.78 -5.70 10.05
CA ASP A 148 -18.42 -6.94 10.43
C ASP A 148 -18.61 -6.92 11.95
N MET A 149 -19.84 -7.15 12.38
CA MET A 149 -20.21 -7.22 13.79
C MET A 149 -20.54 -8.69 14.06
N PRO A 150 -19.57 -9.52 14.47
CA PRO A 150 -19.84 -10.91 14.77
C PRO A 150 -20.58 -11.00 16.10
N ASP A 151 -21.90 -11.22 16.03
CA ASP A 151 -22.83 -11.50 17.14
C ASP A 151 -22.78 -10.53 18.35
N GLU A 152 -23.84 -10.57 19.18
CA GLU A 152 -24.02 -9.65 20.32
C GLU A 152 -22.94 -9.77 21.42
N GLU A 153 -22.04 -10.76 21.35
CA GLU A 153 -20.99 -11.03 22.35
C GLU A 153 -19.61 -10.46 22.00
N ALA A 154 -19.38 -9.93 20.80
CA ALA A 154 -18.10 -9.29 20.47
C ALA A 154 -18.05 -7.85 21.01
N ASP A 155 -17.16 -7.59 21.97
CA ASP A 155 -16.94 -6.26 22.56
C ASP A 155 -16.43 -5.19 21.57
N ARG A 156 -16.09 -5.57 20.31
CA ARG A 156 -15.49 -4.66 19.32
C ARG A 156 -15.89 -5.06 17.88
N PRO A 157 -16.15 -4.08 16.99
CA PRO A 157 -16.32 -4.35 15.57
C PRO A 157 -15.04 -4.97 14.98
N TRP A 158 -15.20 -5.97 14.12
CA TRP A 158 -14.10 -6.50 13.34
C TRP A 158 -14.09 -5.78 12.01
N TYR A 159 -13.00 -5.07 11.71
CA TYR A 159 -12.79 -4.54 10.37
C TYR A 159 -12.45 -5.70 9.45
N VAL A 160 -13.40 -6.10 8.61
CA VAL A 160 -13.16 -7.11 7.58
C VAL A 160 -12.69 -6.40 6.34
N HIS A 161 -11.42 -6.60 6.00
CA HIS A 161 -10.88 -6.09 4.74
C HIS A 161 -11.65 -6.68 3.56
N ARG A 162 -12.02 -5.80 2.62
CA ARG A 162 -12.66 -6.15 1.35
C ARG A 162 -11.64 -6.06 0.22
N PRO A 163 -11.89 -6.71 -0.93
CA PRO A 163 -11.16 -6.39 -2.14
C PRO A 163 -11.07 -4.88 -2.32
N PRO A 164 -9.88 -4.32 -2.58
CA PRO A 164 -9.76 -2.88 -2.78
C PRO A 164 -10.62 -2.45 -3.97
N ILE A 165 -11.14 -1.23 -3.89
CA ILE A 165 -11.87 -0.65 -5.01
C ILE A 165 -10.85 0.01 -5.92
N VAL A 166 -10.88 -0.37 -7.20
CA VAL A 166 -10.02 0.17 -8.25
C VAL A 166 -10.91 0.79 -9.32
N LEU A 167 -10.73 2.08 -9.56
CA LEU A 167 -11.42 2.82 -10.61
C LEU A 167 -10.41 3.30 -11.64
N THR A 168 -10.74 3.17 -12.92
CA THR A 168 -9.84 3.57 -14.01
C THR A 168 -10.51 4.59 -14.93
N ARG A 169 -9.76 5.58 -15.39
CA ARG A 169 -10.17 6.46 -16.49
C ARG A 169 -9.04 6.65 -17.50
N GLU A 170 -9.39 6.65 -18.77
CA GLU A 170 -8.49 7.10 -19.81
C GLU A 170 -8.53 8.64 -19.91
N ILE A 171 -7.36 9.25 -19.99
CA ILE A 171 -7.20 10.69 -20.21
C ILE A 171 -6.18 10.95 -21.31
N THR A 172 -6.27 12.11 -21.93
CA THR A 172 -5.22 12.63 -22.81
C THR A 172 -4.71 13.96 -22.25
N VAL A 173 -3.41 14.02 -21.98
CA VAL A 173 -2.72 15.22 -21.51
C VAL A 173 -2.12 15.93 -22.72
N GLU A 174 -2.62 17.13 -23.00
CA GLU A 174 -2.06 18.00 -24.03
C GLU A 174 -0.83 18.77 -23.50
N PRO A 175 0.08 19.22 -24.38
CA PRO A 175 1.25 20.00 -23.97
C PRO A 175 0.90 21.24 -23.14
N GLY A 176 1.40 21.28 -21.90
CA GLY A 176 1.23 22.41 -20.98
C GLY A 176 -0.20 22.61 -20.48
N LYS A 177 -1.05 21.59 -20.55
CA LYS A 177 -2.42 21.62 -20.03
C LYS A 177 -2.55 20.79 -18.77
N ASP A 178 -3.31 21.33 -17.84
CA ASP A 178 -3.79 20.60 -16.68
C ASP A 178 -5.13 19.93 -17.02
N ILE A 179 -5.42 18.82 -16.36
CA ILE A 179 -6.67 18.09 -16.48
C ILE A 179 -7.14 17.70 -15.09
N ASP A 180 -8.39 18.04 -14.79
CA ASP A 180 -9.08 17.60 -13.59
C ASP A 180 -9.93 16.37 -13.92
N ILE A 181 -9.85 15.35 -13.08
CA ILE A 181 -10.67 14.15 -13.18
C ILE A 181 -11.25 13.77 -11.82
N ASP A 182 -12.52 13.37 -11.84
CA ASP A 182 -13.23 12.95 -10.64
C ASP A 182 -13.41 11.43 -10.59
N PHE A 183 -13.09 10.88 -9.42
CA PHE A 183 -13.40 9.52 -9.02
C PHE A 183 -14.39 9.54 -7.87
N THR A 184 -15.48 8.79 -8.00
CA THR A 184 -16.46 8.59 -6.93
C THR A 184 -16.41 7.13 -6.53
N PHE A 185 -15.88 6.86 -5.34
CA PHE A 185 -15.92 5.53 -4.77
C PHE A 185 -17.35 5.22 -4.31
N PRO A 186 -17.85 4.01 -4.56
CA PRO A 186 -19.11 3.58 -3.97
C PRO A 186 -18.96 3.61 -2.44
N VAL A 187 -19.93 4.23 -1.77
CA VAL A 187 -20.12 4.11 -0.32
C VAL A 187 -21.01 2.90 -0.10
N ASP A 188 -20.48 1.87 0.55
CA ASP A 188 -21.23 0.73 1.07
C ASP A 188 -21.88 1.08 2.41
#